data_AF-A0A4Q3SL90-F1
#
_entry.id   AF-A0A4Q3SL90-F1
#
_cell.length_a   1.000
_cell.length_b   1.000
_cell.length_c   1.000
_cell.angle_alpha   90.00
_cell.angle_beta   90.00
_cell.angle_gamma   90.00
#
_symmetry.space_group_name_H-M   'P 1'
#
loop_
_entity.id
_entity.type
_entity.pdbx_description
1 polymer ?
#
loop_
_entity_poly.entity_id
_entity_poly.type
_entity_poly.pdbx_seq_one_letter_code
_entity_poly.pdbx_strand_id
1 'polypeptide(L)'
;GALTIEGVSFGVAEVVSRVVQRVQRQAGARELVSGIGPDDLAAFGDPILTEQALANVVENAVRFVPNGGRIEISGRSVGGKIVLEVIDDGPGVPEADLQMIFDKFFRSAATSASQQGTGLGLSISRGLVEAMGGEVFARPRDDGRSGLVVSVILPGAPS
;
A
#
# COMPACT_ATOMS: atom_id res chain seq x y z
N GLY A 1 -16.72 1.92 19.31
CA GLY A 1 -17.66 1.28 18.37
C GLY A 1 -16.92 1.02 17.08
N ALA A 2 -17.15 -0.11 16.43
CA ALA A 2 -16.57 -0.39 15.12
C ALA A 2 -17.06 0.69 14.13
N LEU A 3 -16.15 1.21 13.31
CA LEU A 3 -16.48 2.14 12.25
C LEU A 3 -17.27 1.36 11.19
N THR A 4 -18.57 1.60 11.07
CA THR A 4 -19.35 1.04 9.95
C THR A 4 -19.07 1.89 8.72
N ILE A 5 -18.38 1.33 7.74
CA ILE A 5 -18.13 2.02 6.46
C ILE A 5 -19.30 1.69 5.53
N GLU A 6 -20.07 2.72 5.14
CA GLU A 6 -21.02 2.61 4.04
C GLU A 6 -20.24 2.62 2.72
N GLY A 7 -19.94 1.42 2.21
CA GLY A 7 -19.16 1.25 1.00
C GLY A 7 -19.94 1.58 -0.27
N VAL A 8 -19.23 2.10 -1.27
CA VAL A 8 -19.71 2.32 -2.64
C VAL A 8 -18.80 1.60 -3.63
N SER A 9 -19.29 1.34 -4.83
CA SER A 9 -18.43 0.92 -5.94
C SER A 9 -17.63 2.10 -6.45
N PHE A 10 -16.32 1.94 -6.66
CA PHE A 10 -15.47 2.98 -7.20
C PHE A 10 -14.39 2.42 -8.13
N GLY A 11 -13.95 3.24 -9.08
CA GLY A 11 -12.85 2.93 -9.98
C GLY A 11 -11.50 3.03 -9.28
N VAL A 12 -10.71 1.96 -9.35
CA VAL A 12 -9.43 1.87 -8.64
C VAL A 12 -8.38 2.81 -9.23
N ALA A 13 -8.39 2.99 -10.55
CA ALA A 13 -7.44 3.86 -11.24
C ALA A 13 -7.50 5.32 -10.76
N GLU A 14 -8.69 5.82 -10.46
CA GLU A 14 -8.88 7.19 -9.97
C GLU A 14 -8.24 7.38 -8.59
N VAL A 15 -8.43 6.41 -7.69
CA VAL A 15 -7.79 6.38 -6.38
C VAL A 15 -6.27 6.34 -6.51
N VAL A 16 -5.74 5.45 -7.35
CA VAL A 16 -4.30 5.29 -7.57
C VAL A 16 -3.69 6.57 -8.15
N SER A 17 -4.37 7.22 -9.11
CA SER A 17 -3.94 8.51 -9.66
C SER A 17 -3.85 9.59 -8.58
N ARG A 18 -4.84 9.70 -7.69
CA ARG A 18 -4.79 10.64 -6.56
C ARG A 18 -3.64 10.35 -5.60
N VAL A 19 -3.38 9.08 -5.29
CA VAL A 19 -2.22 8.68 -4.47
C VAL A 19 -0.90 9.06 -5.13
N VAL A 20 -0.72 8.73 -6.41
CA VAL A 20 0.51 9.07 -7.15
C VAL A 20 0.73 10.58 -7.13
N GLN A 21 -0.30 11.38 -7.44
CA GLN A 21 -0.21 12.85 -7.42
C GLN A 21 0.14 13.40 -6.03
N ARG A 22 -0.47 12.84 -4.97
CA ARG A 22 -0.21 13.22 -3.58
C ARG A 22 1.24 12.96 -3.19
N VAL A 23 1.77 11.79 -3.54
CA VAL A 23 3.10 11.32 -3.09
C VAL A 23 4.24 11.81 -4.00
N GLN A 24 3.95 12.17 -5.26
CA GLN A 24 4.96 12.62 -6.23
C GLN A 24 5.85 13.76 -5.68
N ARG A 25 5.29 14.67 -4.88
CA ARG A 25 6.05 15.78 -4.27
C ARG A 25 7.11 15.31 -3.28
N GLN A 26 6.91 14.16 -2.65
CA GLN A 26 7.80 13.57 -1.65
C GLN A 26 8.78 12.56 -2.26
N ALA A 27 8.46 12.02 -3.45
CA ALA A 27 9.25 10.99 -4.12
C ALA A 27 10.68 11.43 -4.45
N GLY A 28 10.90 12.72 -4.72
CA GLY A 28 12.21 13.25 -5.12
C GLY A 28 12.68 12.61 -6.43
N ALA A 29 13.85 11.96 -6.40
CA ALA A 29 14.46 11.29 -7.57
C ALA A 29 14.04 9.83 -7.75
N ARG A 30 13.01 9.36 -7.03
CA ARG A 30 12.49 7.99 -7.15
C ARG A 30 11.49 7.91 -8.28
N GLU A 31 11.46 6.78 -8.97
CA GLU A 31 10.49 6.53 -10.02
C GLU A 31 9.20 5.98 -9.40
N LEU A 32 8.07 6.66 -9.64
CA LEU A 32 6.74 6.16 -9.28
C LEU A 32 6.02 5.72 -10.55
N VAL A 33 5.60 4.46 -10.59
CA VAL A 33 4.91 3.86 -11.74
C VAL A 33 3.59 3.25 -11.29
N SER A 34 2.53 3.46 -12.06
CA SER A 34 1.25 2.78 -11.88
C SER A 34 0.90 1.97 -13.13
N GLY A 35 0.66 0.67 -12.96
CA GLY A 35 0.28 -0.24 -14.04
C GLY A 35 -1.23 -0.47 -14.17
N ILE A 36 -2.06 0.47 -13.69
CA ILE A 36 -3.52 0.32 -13.63
C ILE A 36 -4.17 1.32 -14.58
N GLY A 37 -4.89 0.81 -15.58
CA GLY A 37 -5.71 1.58 -16.51
C GLY A 37 -7.09 1.95 -15.96
N PRO A 38 -7.76 2.97 -16.55
CA PRO A 38 -8.99 3.58 -16.03
C PRO A 38 -10.17 2.61 -15.85
N ASP A 39 -10.29 1.61 -16.72
CA ASP A 39 -11.41 0.66 -16.73
C ASP A 39 -11.02 -0.75 -16.23
N ASP A 40 -9.82 -0.90 -15.67
CA ASP A 40 -9.26 -2.23 -15.37
C ASP A 40 -9.94 -2.88 -14.15
N LEU A 41 -10.29 -2.08 -13.13
CA LEU A 41 -10.62 -2.58 -11.79
C LEU A 41 -11.62 -1.67 -11.06
N ALA A 42 -12.62 -2.29 -10.44
CA ALA A 42 -13.57 -1.64 -9.54
C ALA A 42 -13.64 -2.36 -8.20
N ALA A 43 -13.53 -1.60 -7.11
CA ALA A 43 -13.60 -2.11 -5.73
C ALA A 43 -14.88 -1.62 -5.04
N PHE A 44 -15.24 -2.29 -3.96
CA PHE A 44 -16.33 -1.88 -3.07
C PHE A 44 -15.75 -1.46 -1.71
N GLY A 45 -16.09 -0.26 -1.26
CA GLY A 45 -15.59 0.32 -0.01
C GLY A 45 -15.66 1.84 -0.03
N ASP A 46 -14.82 2.51 0.73
CA ASP A 46 -14.72 3.97 0.72
C ASP A 46 -13.49 4.41 -0.09
N PRO A 47 -13.65 5.18 -1.18
CA PRO A 47 -12.53 5.59 -2.04
C PRO A 47 -11.56 6.56 -1.34
N ILE A 48 -12.02 7.35 -0.37
CA ILE A 48 -11.19 8.30 0.39
C ILE A 48 -10.35 7.52 1.41
N LEU A 49 -10.96 6.57 2.12
CA LEU A 49 -10.24 5.74 3.07
C LEU A 49 -9.27 4.78 2.36
N THR A 50 -9.64 4.29 1.17
CA THR A 50 -8.75 3.52 0.31
C THR A 50 -7.55 4.35 -0.15
N GLU A 51 -7.77 5.59 -0.59
CA GLU A 51 -6.69 6.52 -0.94
C GLU A 51 -5.75 6.74 0.25
N GLN A 52 -6.29 6.97 1.45
CA GLN A 52 -5.48 7.17 2.65
C GLN A 52 -4.69 5.92 3.04
N ALA A 53 -5.29 4.73 2.95
CA ALA A 53 -4.63 3.47 3.23
C ALA A 53 -3.49 3.19 2.25
N LEU A 54 -3.72 3.41 0.95
CA LEU A 54 -2.72 3.21 -0.08
C LEU A 54 -1.61 4.28 -0.03
N ALA A 55 -1.96 5.54 0.22
CA ALA A 55 -0.99 6.62 0.42
C ALA A 55 -0.05 6.30 1.59
N ASN A 56 -0.56 5.78 2.71
CA ASN A 56 0.29 5.37 3.83
C ASN A 56 1.32 4.30 3.43
N VAL A 57 0.95 3.37 2.54
CA VAL A 57 1.85 2.32 2.04
C VAL A 57 2.89 2.91 1.09
N VAL A 58 2.48 3.76 0.16
CA VAL A 58 3.39 4.38 -0.82
C VAL A 58 4.34 5.39 -0.15
N GLU A 59 3.86 6.19 0.80
CA GLU A 59 4.68 7.08 1.62
C GLU A 59 5.71 6.28 2.44
N ASN A 60 5.34 5.08 2.91
CA ASN A 60 6.28 4.16 3.55
C ASN A 60 7.36 3.70 2.56
N ALA A 61 6.98 3.27 1.35
CA ALA A 61 7.94 2.90 0.31
C ALA A 61 8.90 4.05 -0.04
N VAL A 62 8.39 5.28 -0.25
CA VAL A 62 9.21 6.47 -0.54
C VAL A 62 10.26 6.72 0.55
N ARG A 63 9.91 6.48 1.81
CA ARG A 63 10.83 6.64 2.94
C ARG A 63 12.01 5.66 2.89
N PHE A 64 11.77 4.41 2.48
CA PHE A 64 12.78 3.35 2.53
C PHE A 64 13.53 3.12 1.22
N VAL A 65 12.93 3.46 0.08
CA VAL A 65 13.56 3.32 -1.23
C VAL A 65 14.70 4.33 -1.37
N PRO A 66 15.90 3.92 -1.81
CA PRO A 66 16.99 4.84 -2.09
C PRO A 66 16.69 5.75 -3.31
N ASN A 67 17.40 6.87 -3.43
CA ASN A 67 17.29 7.73 -4.61
C ASN A 67 17.61 6.93 -5.89
N GLY A 68 16.83 7.14 -6.96
CA GLY A 68 16.95 6.38 -8.20
C GLY A 68 16.30 4.99 -8.18
N GLY A 69 15.78 4.55 -7.02
CA GLY A 69 14.97 3.32 -6.93
C GLY A 69 13.53 3.53 -7.41
N ARG A 70 12.82 2.42 -7.62
CA ARG A 70 11.47 2.40 -8.16
C ARG A 70 10.43 1.96 -7.13
N ILE A 71 9.24 2.54 -7.26
CA ILE A 71 8.02 2.15 -6.54
C ILE A 71 6.93 1.95 -7.59
N GLU A 72 6.35 0.76 -7.61
CA GLU A 72 5.28 0.38 -8.53
C GLU A 72 3.98 0.10 -7.79
N ILE A 73 2.88 0.61 -8.32
CA ILE A 73 1.53 0.24 -7.93
C ILE A 73 0.92 -0.59 -9.05
N SER A 74 0.61 -1.84 -8.76
CA SER A 74 -0.07 -2.75 -9.68
C SER A 74 -1.42 -3.20 -9.10
N GLY A 75 -2.31 -3.66 -9.95
CA GLY A 75 -3.65 -4.07 -9.56
C GLY A 75 -4.13 -5.27 -10.38
N ARG A 76 -4.92 -6.15 -9.77
CA ARG A 76 -5.60 -7.26 -10.45
C ARG A 76 -6.91 -7.62 -9.75
N SER A 77 -7.83 -8.23 -10.49
CA SER A 77 -9.03 -8.86 -9.94
C SER A 77 -8.80 -10.36 -9.78
N VAL A 78 -9.06 -10.91 -8.59
CA VAL A 78 -8.92 -12.34 -8.28
C VAL A 78 -10.07 -12.77 -7.38
N GLY A 79 -10.91 -13.68 -7.86
CA GLY A 79 -11.96 -14.30 -7.04
C GLY A 79 -12.96 -13.32 -6.43
N GLY A 80 -13.33 -12.26 -7.16
CA GLY A 80 -14.25 -11.22 -6.66
C GLY A 80 -13.60 -10.24 -5.67
N LYS A 81 -12.28 -10.24 -5.54
CA LYS A 81 -11.50 -9.26 -4.78
C LYS A 81 -10.61 -8.45 -5.71
N ILE A 82 -10.33 -7.21 -5.34
CA ILE A 82 -9.29 -6.38 -5.95
C ILE A 82 -8.03 -6.50 -5.11
N VAL A 83 -6.92 -6.85 -5.74
CA VAL A 83 -5.59 -6.91 -5.11
C VAL A 83 -4.75 -5.79 -5.68
N LEU A 84 -4.37 -4.84 -4.83
CA LEU A 84 -3.44 -3.76 -5.13
C LEU A 84 -2.10 -4.09 -4.49
N GLU A 85 -1.02 -4.06 -5.26
CA GLU A 85 0.33 -4.31 -4.75
C GLU A 85 1.20 -3.08 -4.94
N VAL A 86 1.80 -2.62 -3.83
CA VAL A 86 2.89 -1.65 -3.84
C VAL A 86 4.20 -2.43 -3.76
N ILE A 87 5.00 -2.34 -4.80
CA ILE A 87 6.27 -3.06 -4.97
C ILE A 87 7.38 -2.04 -4.95
N ASP A 88 8.33 -2.18 -4.03
CA ASP A 88 9.43 -1.23 -3.86
C ASP A 88 10.82 -1.87 -4.00
N ASP A 89 11.82 -1.06 -4.36
CA ASP A 89 13.23 -1.43 -4.45
C ASP A 89 14.02 -1.06 -3.18
N GLY A 90 13.36 -1.08 -2.02
CA GLY A 90 13.96 -0.77 -0.73
C GLY A 90 14.90 -1.88 -0.22
N PRO A 91 15.41 -1.73 1.02
CA PRO A 91 16.27 -2.74 1.65
C PRO A 91 15.52 -4.04 2.03
N GLY A 92 14.19 -4.08 1.83
CA GLY A 92 13.33 -5.16 2.30
C GLY A 92 13.10 -5.13 3.82
N VAL A 93 12.43 -6.17 4.29
CA VAL A 93 12.10 -6.36 5.71
C VAL A 93 12.52 -7.79 6.09
N PRO A 94 13.19 -8.01 7.23
CA PRO A 94 13.47 -9.36 7.72
C PRO A 94 12.19 -10.18 7.84
N GLU A 95 12.24 -11.47 7.50
CA GLU A 95 11.03 -12.32 7.47
C GLU A 95 10.29 -12.35 8.81
N ALA A 96 11.03 -12.37 9.92
CA ALA A 96 10.48 -12.32 11.27
C ALA A 96 9.69 -11.04 11.56
N ASP A 97 10.00 -9.93 10.88
CA ASP A 97 9.40 -8.61 11.10
C ASP A 97 8.16 -8.38 10.23
N LEU A 98 7.93 -9.17 9.16
CA LEU A 98 6.88 -8.93 8.15
C LEU A 98 5.46 -8.81 8.72
N GLN A 99 5.15 -9.54 9.80
CA GLN A 99 3.85 -9.43 10.45
C GLN A 99 3.78 -8.20 11.37
N MET A 100 4.88 -7.90 12.06
CA MET A 100 4.97 -6.83 13.05
C MET A 100 5.03 -5.43 12.42
N ILE A 101 5.38 -5.28 11.14
CA ILE A 101 5.41 -3.95 10.48
C ILE A 101 4.04 -3.25 10.45
N PHE A 102 2.96 -3.99 10.69
CA PHE A 102 1.60 -3.43 10.80
C PHE A 102 1.22 -3.09 12.25
N ASP A 103 2.07 -3.39 13.24
CA ASP A 103 1.83 -3.04 14.63
C ASP A 103 2.15 -1.56 14.89
N LYS A 104 1.35 -0.95 15.77
CA LYS A 104 1.53 0.46 16.11
C LYS A 104 2.90 0.69 16.72
N PHE A 105 3.61 1.69 16.21
CA PHE A 105 4.94 2.10 16.68
C PHE A 105 6.06 1.08 16.43
N PHE A 106 5.78 -0.03 15.74
CA PHE A 106 6.82 -0.99 15.40
C PHE A 106 7.83 -0.38 14.43
N ARG A 107 9.10 -0.68 14.66
CA ARG A 107 10.22 -0.29 13.80
C ARG A 107 11.21 -1.45 13.76
N SER A 108 11.52 -1.93 12.56
CA SER A 108 12.53 -2.98 12.41
C SER A 108 13.89 -2.45 12.87
N ALA A 109 14.60 -3.21 13.72
CA ALA A 109 15.91 -2.84 14.23
C ALA A 109 16.93 -2.61 13.09
N ALA A 110 16.79 -3.34 11.99
CA ALA A 110 17.63 -3.22 10.78
C ALA A 110 17.52 -1.86 10.08
N THR A 111 16.44 -1.10 10.33
CA THR A 111 16.16 0.19 9.67
C THR A 111 15.99 1.35 10.66
N SER A 112 16.16 1.08 11.96
CA SER A 112 15.81 2.02 13.04
C SER A 112 16.79 3.18 13.22
N ALA A 113 18.05 3.04 12.81
CA ALA A 113 19.10 4.00 13.11
C ALA A 113 19.08 5.30 12.29
N SER A 114 18.33 5.37 11.18
CA SER A 114 18.48 6.46 10.19
C SER A 114 17.18 7.13 9.72
N GLN A 115 16.00 6.72 10.21
CA GLN A 115 14.73 7.05 9.56
C GLN A 115 13.77 7.85 10.48
N GLN A 116 13.14 8.91 9.95
CA GLN A 116 12.10 9.69 10.64
C GLN A 116 10.70 9.09 10.35
N GLY A 117 9.90 8.87 11.39
CA GLY A 117 8.52 8.39 11.27
C GLY A 117 7.95 7.85 12.59
N THR A 118 6.63 7.91 12.74
CA THR A 118 5.93 7.49 13.98
C THR A 118 5.68 5.99 14.07
N GLY A 119 5.92 5.22 13.00
CA GLY A 119 5.55 3.80 12.92
C GLY A 119 4.03 3.57 12.88
N LEU A 120 3.25 4.58 12.47
CA LEU A 120 1.78 4.48 12.43
C LEU A 120 1.21 4.18 11.04
N GLY A 121 1.91 4.53 9.96
CA GLY A 121 1.35 4.50 8.59
C GLY A 121 0.76 3.14 8.19
N LEU A 122 1.54 2.06 8.28
CA LEU A 122 1.08 0.72 7.93
C LEU A 122 0.00 0.21 8.90
N SER A 123 0.09 0.52 10.20
CA SER A 123 -0.96 0.17 11.17
C SER A 123 -2.31 0.86 10.88
N ILE A 124 -2.28 2.11 10.39
CA ILE A 124 -3.48 2.83 9.95
C ILE A 124 -4.00 2.21 8.67
N SER A 125 -3.13 1.89 7.71
CA SER A 125 -3.52 1.22 6.47
C SER A 125 -4.26 -0.08 6.75
N ARG A 126 -3.71 -0.93 7.65
CA ARG A 126 -4.35 -2.17 8.10
C ARG A 126 -5.73 -1.93 8.70
N GLY A 127 -5.85 -1.02 9.66
CA GLY A 127 -7.13 -0.73 10.29
C GLY A 127 -8.20 -0.22 9.32
N LEU A 128 -7.82 0.62 8.34
CA LEU A 128 -8.74 1.11 7.31
C LEU A 128 -9.18 0.00 6.36
N VAL A 129 -8.25 -0.83 5.90
CA VAL A 129 -8.53 -1.94 4.99
C VAL A 129 -9.40 -3.00 5.66
N GLU A 130 -9.08 -3.40 6.89
CA GLU A 130 -9.88 -4.33 7.68
C GLU A 130 -11.30 -3.78 7.97
N ALA A 131 -11.43 -2.47 8.23
CA ALA A 131 -12.74 -1.84 8.40
C ALA A 131 -13.61 -1.86 7.13
N MET A 132 -12.99 -1.95 5.95
CA MET A 132 -13.68 -2.13 4.65
C MET A 132 -13.91 -3.61 4.30
N GLY A 133 -13.64 -4.55 5.21
CA GLY A 133 -13.76 -5.99 4.97
C GLY A 133 -12.64 -6.56 4.08
N GLY A 134 -11.54 -5.81 3.94
CA GLY A 134 -10.35 -6.20 3.20
C GLY A 134 -9.26 -6.83 4.07
N GLU A 135 -8.11 -7.07 3.45
CA GLU A 135 -6.92 -7.64 4.09
C GLU A 135 -5.66 -6.90 3.62
N VAL A 136 -4.66 -6.77 4.49
CA VAL A 136 -3.33 -6.26 4.10
C VAL A 136 -2.24 -7.17 4.62
N PHE A 137 -1.22 -7.41 3.80
CA PHE A 137 -0.03 -8.15 4.21
C PHE A 137 1.18 -7.70 3.42
N ALA A 138 2.36 -8.11 3.87
CA ALA A 138 3.61 -7.85 3.19
C ALA A 138 4.40 -9.13 2.98
N ARG A 139 5.19 -9.15 1.91
CA ARG A 139 6.09 -10.25 1.57
C ARG A 139 7.39 -9.70 0.95
N PRO A 140 8.48 -10.47 0.98
CA PRO A 140 9.64 -10.18 0.14
C PRO A 140 9.24 -10.26 -1.35
N ARG A 141 10.04 -9.62 -2.18
CA ARG A 141 9.92 -9.78 -3.63
C ARG A 141 10.23 -11.22 -4.04
N ASP A 142 9.54 -11.70 -5.06
CA ASP A 142 9.68 -13.04 -5.63
C ASP A 142 10.68 -13.09 -6.81
N ASP A 143 11.13 -11.93 -7.29
CA ASP A 143 12.06 -11.78 -8.42
C ASP A 143 13.55 -11.83 -8.01
N GLY A 144 13.84 -12.19 -6.76
CA GLY A 144 15.19 -12.29 -6.22
C GLY A 144 15.87 -10.96 -5.94
N ARG A 145 15.18 -9.83 -6.14
CA ARG A 145 15.70 -8.49 -5.78
C ARG A 145 15.34 -8.14 -4.33
N SER A 146 16.11 -7.22 -3.75
CA SER A 146 15.76 -6.59 -2.48
C SER A 146 14.52 -5.72 -2.63
N GLY A 147 13.70 -5.67 -1.59
CA GLY A 147 12.54 -4.79 -1.51
C GLY A 147 11.35 -5.45 -0.81
N LEU A 148 10.24 -4.74 -0.80
CA LEU A 148 9.01 -5.18 -0.16
C LEU A 148 7.85 -5.16 -1.16
N VAL A 149 6.96 -6.14 -1.04
CA VAL A 149 5.65 -6.10 -1.69
C VAL A 149 4.60 -6.00 -0.58
N VAL A 150 3.81 -4.94 -0.60
CA VAL A 150 2.65 -4.77 0.29
C VAL A 150 1.38 -4.94 -0.54
N SER A 151 0.57 -5.93 -0.19
CA SER A 151 -0.70 -6.23 -0.85
C SER A 151 -1.85 -5.66 -0.03
N VAL A 152 -2.65 -4.78 -0.63
CA VAL A 152 -3.93 -4.27 -0.11
C VAL A 152 -5.05 -4.94 -0.90
N ILE A 153 -5.88 -5.70 -0.19
CA ILE A 153 -6.98 -6.47 -0.77
C ILE A 153 -8.30 -5.86 -0.33
N LEU A 154 -9.18 -5.57 -1.30
CA LEU A 154 -10.52 -5.05 -1.06
C LEU A 154 -11.56 -5.96 -1.72
N PRO A 155 -12.80 -5.97 -1.23
CA PRO A 155 -13.91 -6.54 -1.98
C PRO A 155 -14.01 -5.91 -3.38
N GLY A 156 -14.29 -6.73 -4.40
CA GLY A 156 -14.64 -6.23 -5.73
C GLY A 156 -15.99 -5.54 -5.72
N ALA A 157 -16.20 -4.62 -6.66
CA ALA A 157 -17.52 -4.03 -6.89
C ALA A 157 -18.55 -5.15 -7.18
N PRO A 158 -19.76 -5.10 -6.58
CA PRO A 158 -20.84 -6.00 -6.95
C PRO A 158 -21.12 -5.91 -8.47
N SER A 159 -21.43 -7.05 -9.07
CA SER A 159 -21.91 -7.14 -10.46
C SER A 159 -23.34 -6.64 -10.60
#